data_AF-A0A3D2W1B0-F1
#
_entry.id   AF-A0A3D2W1B0-F1
#
_cell.length_a   1.000
_cell.length_b   1.000
_cell.length_c   1.000
_cell.angle_alpha   90.00
_cell.angle_beta   90.00
_cell.angle_gamma   90.00
#
_symmetry.space_group_name_H-M   'P 1'
#
loop_
_entity.id
_entity.type
_entity.pdbx_description
1 polymer ?
#
loop_
_entity_poly.entity_id
_entity_poly.type
_entity_poly.pdbx_seq_one_letter_code
_entity_poly.pdbx_strand_id
1 'polypeptide(L)'
;MISTLTPGEWVHVEQLETRLVPHRGIVREDTSDLRAGEVVYELENVGEGYVAVWRRGEYGEYGSEDLSKVDWDRTETPEATVVTLGTWARVTRESGQAGWVRLEYGYFECLGSLAGDPDCRD
;
A
#
# COMPACT_ATOMS: atom_id res chain seq x y z
N MET A 1 -18.54 5.25 6.98
CA MET A 1 -17.18 5.03 7.49
C MET A 1 -17.32 4.24 8.77
N ILE A 2 -16.71 3.06 8.87
CA ILE A 2 -16.63 2.34 10.15
C ILE A 2 -15.30 2.80 10.75
N SER A 3 -15.35 3.78 11.65
CA SER A 3 -14.14 4.43 12.16
C SER A 3 -13.35 3.55 13.15
N THR A 4 -13.98 2.51 13.68
CA THR A 4 -13.40 1.68 14.75
C THR A 4 -14.14 0.33 14.80
N LEU A 5 -13.37 -0.76 14.83
CA LEU A 5 -13.89 -2.10 15.14
C LEU A 5 -13.72 -2.37 16.64
N THR A 6 -14.61 -3.17 17.22
CA THR A 6 -14.46 -3.59 18.61
C THR A 6 -13.35 -4.65 18.68
N PRO A 7 -12.39 -4.56 19.62
CA PRO A 7 -11.42 -5.64 19.81
C PRO A 7 -12.14 -6.99 20.02
N GLY A 8 -11.75 -8.01 19.25
CA GLY A 8 -12.33 -9.36 19.31
C GLY A 8 -13.60 -9.59 18.49
N GLU A 9 -14.16 -8.57 17.83
CA GLU A 9 -15.29 -8.72 16.88
C GLU A 9 -14.77 -9.28 15.56
N TRP A 10 -15.30 -10.42 15.11
CA TRP A 10 -15.00 -10.93 13.77
C TRP A 10 -15.62 -10.03 12.70
N VAL A 11 -14.81 -9.65 11.70
CA VAL A 11 -15.31 -8.96 10.51
C VAL A 11 -14.86 -9.65 9.23
N HIS A 12 -15.80 -9.78 8.29
CA HIS A 12 -15.50 -10.32 6.99
C HIS A 12 -14.82 -9.27 6.12
N VAL A 13 -13.68 -9.63 5.52
CA VAL A 13 -12.96 -8.79 4.55
C VAL A 13 -13.39 -9.16 3.13
N GLU A 14 -14.04 -8.23 2.46
CA GLU A 14 -14.46 -8.40 1.06
C GLU A 14 -13.33 -8.07 0.08
N GLN A 15 -12.55 -7.03 0.40
CA GLN A 15 -11.54 -6.47 -0.51
C GLN A 15 -10.42 -5.79 0.28
N LEU A 16 -9.20 -5.90 -0.24
CA LEU A 16 -8.06 -5.08 0.17
C LEU A 16 -7.71 -4.09 -0.93
N GLU A 17 -7.32 -2.88 -0.53
CA GLU A 17 -6.87 -1.81 -1.42
C GLU A 17 -5.67 -1.10 -0.79
N THR A 18 -4.52 -1.12 -1.48
CA THR A 18 -3.37 -0.29 -1.10
C THR A 18 -3.49 1.06 -1.78
N ARG A 19 -3.57 2.13 -0.98
CA ARG A 19 -3.61 3.50 -1.45
C ARG A 19 -2.25 4.15 -1.21
N LEU A 20 -1.60 4.56 -2.29
CA LEU A 20 -0.29 5.20 -2.25
C LEU A 20 -0.25 6.39 -3.22
N VAL A 21 0.66 7.33 -2.98
CA VAL A 21 0.98 8.42 -3.91
C VAL A 21 2.31 8.07 -4.55
N PRO A 22 2.34 7.64 -5.83
CA PRO A 22 3.59 7.30 -6.47
C PRO A 22 4.48 8.53 -6.61
N HIS A 23 5.77 8.39 -6.30
CA HIS A 23 6.74 9.47 -6.53
C HIS A 23 7.27 9.38 -7.96
N ARG A 24 6.97 10.39 -8.78
CA ARG A 24 7.46 10.45 -10.15
C ARG A 24 8.97 10.69 -10.16
N GLY A 25 9.68 10.00 -11.04
CA GLY A 25 11.10 10.22 -11.30
C GLY A 25 11.43 10.24 -12.78
N ILE A 26 12.56 10.86 -13.13
CA ILE A 26 13.17 10.82 -14.45
C ILE A 26 14.55 10.19 -14.33
N VAL A 27 14.79 9.12 -15.09
CA VAL A 27 16.09 8.43 -15.11
C VAL A 27 17.14 9.35 -15.73
N ARG A 28 18.25 9.62 -15.04
CA ARG A 28 19.30 10.55 -15.53
C ARG A 28 20.28 9.89 -16.49
N GLU A 29 20.60 8.63 -16.27
CA GLU A 29 21.58 7.86 -17.05
C GLU A 29 21.14 6.40 -17.18
N ASP A 30 21.63 5.72 -18.22
CA ASP A 30 21.29 4.33 -18.48
C ASP A 30 21.80 3.39 -17.36
N THR A 31 20.99 2.38 -17.05
CA THR A 31 21.35 1.24 -16.20
C THR A 31 21.22 -0.07 -16.98
N SER A 32 21.39 -1.21 -16.31
CA SER A 32 21.05 -2.52 -16.91
C SER A 32 19.61 -2.56 -17.37
N ASP A 33 18.70 -1.94 -16.62
CA ASP A 33 17.25 -2.13 -16.75
C ASP A 33 16.48 -0.84 -17.04
N LEU A 34 17.04 0.34 -16.74
CA LEU A 34 16.41 1.65 -16.93
C LEU A 34 17.16 2.46 -18.00
N ARG A 35 16.42 3.28 -18.76
CA ARG A 35 17.00 4.14 -19.80
C ARG A 35 16.90 5.60 -19.44
N ALA A 36 17.94 6.37 -19.75
CA ALA A 36 17.95 7.81 -19.55
C ALA A 36 16.73 8.48 -20.20
N GLY A 37 16.11 9.41 -19.48
CA GLY A 37 14.88 10.09 -19.88
C GLY A 37 13.58 9.30 -19.64
N GLU A 38 13.65 8.02 -19.24
CA GLU A 38 12.46 7.26 -18.87
C GLU A 38 11.78 7.86 -17.64
N VAL A 39 10.44 7.93 -17.69
CA VAL A 39 9.63 8.32 -16.55
C VAL A 39 9.25 7.06 -15.77
N VAL A 40 9.57 7.08 -14.48
CA VAL A 40 9.31 6.00 -13.54
C VAL A 40 8.52 6.51 -12.35
N TYR A 41 7.87 5.61 -11.62
CA TYR A 41 7.13 5.96 -10.40
C TYR A 41 7.52 5.00 -9.28
N GLU A 42 8.05 5.55 -8.19
CA GLU A 42 8.32 4.80 -6.96
C GLU A 42 7.02 4.47 -6.24
N LEU A 43 6.86 3.24 -5.75
CA LEU A 43 5.60 2.75 -5.17
C LEU A 43 5.76 2.37 -3.70
N GLU A 44 6.53 1.31 -3.43
CA GLU A 44 6.75 0.82 -2.07
C GLU A 44 8.11 0.12 -1.94
N ASN A 45 8.63 0.13 -0.72
CA ASN A 45 9.82 -0.66 -0.38
C ASN A 45 9.42 -2.14 -0.29
N VAL A 46 10.12 -3.00 -1.03
CA VAL A 46 9.84 -4.45 -1.05
C VAL A 46 10.84 -5.26 -0.21
N GLY A 47 11.71 -4.57 0.54
CA GLY A 47 12.74 -5.18 1.39
C GLY A 47 14.13 -5.19 0.74
N GLU A 48 15.14 -5.50 1.55
CA GLU A 48 16.52 -5.79 1.09
C GLU A 48 17.17 -4.72 0.19
N GLY A 49 16.74 -3.47 0.29
CA GLY A 49 17.26 -2.37 -0.55
C GLY A 49 16.66 -2.31 -1.95
N TYR A 50 15.57 -3.04 -2.21
CA TYR A 50 14.78 -2.99 -3.42
C TYR A 50 13.51 -2.17 -3.22
N VAL A 51 13.06 -1.56 -4.30
CA VAL A 51 11.83 -0.76 -4.35
C VAL A 51 11.04 -1.18 -5.58
N ALA A 52 9.73 -1.31 -5.41
CA ALA A 52 8.82 -1.50 -6.51
C ALA A 52 8.64 -0.20 -7.29
N VAL A 53 8.82 -0.28 -8.61
CA VAL A 53 8.71 0.84 -9.53
C VAL A 53 7.76 0.49 -10.67
N TRP A 54 6.89 1.43 -10.99
CA TRP A 54 6.02 1.35 -12.16
C TRP A 54 6.63 2.14 -13.31
N ARG A 55 6.73 1.52 -14.47
CA ARG A 55 7.20 2.18 -15.70
C ARG A 55 6.53 1.54 -16.90
N ARG A 56 6.13 2.36 -17.89
CA ARG A 56 5.58 1.90 -19.17
C ARG A 56 4.45 0.84 -19.08
N GLY A 57 3.65 0.87 -18.01
CA GLY A 57 2.54 -0.08 -17.82
C GLY A 57 2.93 -1.38 -17.11
N GLU A 58 4.15 -1.48 -16.62
CA GLU A 58 4.70 -2.67 -15.97
C GLU A 58 5.27 -2.37 -14.59
N TYR A 59 5.15 -3.35 -13.69
CA TYR A 59 5.82 -3.37 -12.39
C TYR A 59 7.21 -4.00 -12.52
N GLY A 60 8.19 -3.44 -11.83
CA GLY A 60 9.50 -4.06 -11.65
C GLY A 60 10.10 -3.71 -10.29
N GLU A 61 11.03 -4.54 -9.84
CA GLU A 61 11.77 -4.33 -8.60
C GLU A 61 13.19 -3.89 -8.94
N TYR A 62 13.64 -2.81 -8.32
CA TYR A 62 14.93 -2.19 -8.64
C TYR A 62 15.72 -1.95 -7.38
N GLY A 63 17.01 -2.28 -7.45
CA GLY A 63 17.94 -2.02 -6.35
C GLY A 63 18.23 -0.53 -6.20
N SER A 64 18.57 -0.14 -4.97
CA SER A 64 18.96 1.25 -4.65
C SER A 64 20.07 1.82 -5.53
N GLU A 65 20.99 1.00 -6.06
CA GLU A 65 22.05 1.45 -6.96
C GLU A 65 21.51 1.97 -8.31
N ASP A 66 20.49 1.33 -8.86
CA ASP A 66 19.82 1.80 -10.08
C ASP A 66 18.97 3.03 -9.81
N LEU A 67 18.25 3.02 -8.68
CA LEU A 67 17.36 4.11 -8.30
C LEU A 67 18.11 5.37 -7.84
N SER A 68 19.39 5.24 -7.46
CA SER A 68 20.26 6.38 -7.19
C SER A 68 20.45 7.28 -8.41
N LYS A 69 20.22 6.76 -9.62
CA LYS A 69 20.34 7.45 -10.91
C LYS A 69 19.05 8.12 -11.36
N VAL A 70 17.98 7.99 -10.58
CA VAL A 70 16.68 8.62 -10.86
C VAL A 70 16.62 9.97 -10.16
N ASP A 71 16.20 11.00 -10.88
CA ASP A 71 15.86 12.30 -10.33
C ASP A 71 14.39 12.28 -9.90
N TRP A 72 14.16 12.25 -8.58
CA TRP A 72 12.84 12.08 -7.99
C TRP A 72 12.19 13.42 -7.70
N ASP A 73 10.95 13.59 -8.18
CA ASP A 73 10.08 14.69 -7.79
C ASP A 73 9.53 14.44 -6.38
N ARG A 74 10.28 14.92 -5.38
CA ARG A 74 9.92 14.80 -3.96
C ARG A 74 9.04 15.95 -3.49
N THR A 75 7.93 16.16 -4.21
CA THR A 75 6.89 17.06 -3.75
C THR A 75 6.25 16.51 -2.47
N GLU A 76 6.07 17.38 -1.46
CA GLU A 76 5.38 17.00 -0.22
C GLU A 76 3.93 16.62 -0.51
N THR A 77 3.52 15.46 0.00
CA THR A 77 2.13 15.01 -0.08
C THR A 77 1.28 15.81 0.92
N PRO A 78 0.17 16.44 0.50
CA PRO A 78 -0.71 17.17 1.42
C PRO A 78 -1.21 16.29 2.57
N GLU A 79 -1.29 16.85 3.78
CA GLU A 79 -1.73 16.12 4.99
C GLU A 79 -3.09 15.44 4.80
N ALA A 80 -4.03 16.13 4.15
CA ALA A 80 -5.36 15.58 3.83
C ALA A 80 -5.30 14.34 2.92
N THR A 81 -4.25 14.20 2.10
CA THR A 81 -4.01 13.01 1.30
C THR A 81 -3.34 11.93 2.13
N VAL A 82 -2.36 12.28 2.98
CA VAL A 82 -1.61 11.33 3.83
C VAL A 82 -2.55 10.46 4.69
N VAL A 83 -3.60 11.05 5.27
CA VAL A 83 -4.57 10.31 6.09
C VAL A 83 -5.38 9.26 5.32
N THR A 84 -5.36 9.31 3.99
CA THR A 84 -6.03 8.35 3.11
C THR A 84 -5.13 7.20 2.63
N LEU A 85 -3.82 7.27 2.91
CA LEU A 85 -2.84 6.30 2.42
C LEU A 85 -2.70 5.08 3.33
N GLY A 86 -2.14 4.02 2.77
CA GLY A 86 -1.91 2.73 3.41
C GLY A 86 -2.83 1.64 2.88
N THR A 87 -2.84 0.50 3.57
CA THR A 87 -3.69 -0.64 3.23
C THR A 87 -5.07 -0.45 3.86
N TRP A 88 -6.12 -0.59 3.06
CA TRP A 88 -7.49 -0.49 3.48
C TRP A 88 -8.21 -1.80 3.22
N ALA A 89 -9.03 -2.22 4.18
CA ALA A 89 -9.96 -3.33 4.01
C ALA A 89 -11.38 -2.80 3.89
N ARG A 90 -12.11 -3.28 2.90
CA ARG A 90 -13.56 -3.18 2.88
C ARG A 90 -14.11 -4.34 3.70
N VAL A 91 -14.78 -4.00 4.80
CA VAL A 91 -15.29 -4.96 5.76
C VAL A 91 -16.80 -4.90 5.86
N THR A 92 -17.40 -6.03 6.17
CA THR A 92 -18.83 -6.18 6.47
C THR A 92 -18.97 -6.86 7.83
N ARG A 93 -19.72 -6.21 8.74
CA ARG A 93 -20.07 -6.75 10.07
C ARG A 93 -21.22 -7.75 9.97
N GLU A 94 -21.43 -8.57 11.00
CA GLU A 94 -22.61 -9.45 11.08
C GLU A 94 -23.94 -8.71 10.93
N SER A 95 -24.03 -7.48 11.46
CA SER A 95 -25.20 -6.62 11.31
C SER A 95 -25.52 -6.19 9.87
N GLY A 96 -24.66 -6.54 8.90
CA GLY A 96 -24.74 -6.12 7.50
C GLY A 96 -24.17 -4.72 7.25
N GLN A 97 -23.66 -4.04 8.27
CA GLN A 97 -23.00 -2.74 8.09
C GLN A 97 -21.65 -2.93 7.40
N ALA A 98 -21.45 -2.24 6.27
CA ALA A 98 -20.22 -2.28 5.48
C ALA A 98 -19.47 -0.94 5.48
N GLY A 99 -18.14 -0.99 5.34
CA GLY A 99 -17.31 0.20 5.24
C GLY A 99 -15.83 -0.09 5.04
N TRP A 100 -15.06 0.97 4.82
CA TRP A 100 -13.60 0.89 4.75
C TRP A 100 -12.99 1.11 6.14
N VAL A 101 -12.04 0.25 6.49
CA VAL A 101 -11.17 0.38 7.67
C VAL A 101 -9.72 0.41 7.20
N ARG A 102 -8.91 1.26 7.83
CA ARG A 102 -7.46 1.29 7.57
C ARG A 102 -6.81 0.17 8.36
N LEU A 103 -6.03 -0.67 7.69
CA LEU A 103 -5.26 -1.72 8.32
C LEU A 103 -3.94 -1.13 8.84
N GLU A 104 -3.79 -1.13 10.16
CA GLU A 104 -2.55 -0.77 10.84
C GLU A 104 -2.03 -2.01 11.56
N TYR A 105 -0.73 -2.28 11.44
CA TYR A 105 -0.10 -3.45 12.02
C TYR A 105 -0.29 -3.45 13.55
N GLY A 106 -0.83 -4.54 14.09
CA GLY A 106 -1.10 -4.69 15.53
C GLY A 106 -2.48 -4.20 16.01
N TYR A 107 -3.33 -3.67 15.14
CA TYR A 107 -4.69 -3.20 15.51
C TYR A 107 -5.81 -4.19 15.21
N PHE A 108 -5.52 -5.29 14.51
CA PHE A 108 -6.51 -6.28 14.11
C PHE A 108 -6.03 -7.68 14.48
N GLU A 109 -6.69 -8.30 15.47
CA GLU A 109 -6.49 -9.71 15.85
C GLU A 109 -7.54 -10.62 15.18
N CYS A 110 -8.73 -10.08 14.85
CA CYS A 110 -9.89 -10.85 14.35
C CYS A 110 -10.39 -10.33 12.99
N LEU A 111 -9.54 -10.39 11.98
CA LEU A 111 -9.84 -9.92 10.62
C LEU A 111 -9.30 -10.90 9.59
N GLY A 112 -10.13 -11.33 8.64
CA GLY A 112 -9.70 -12.23 7.58
C GLY A 112 -10.78 -12.51 6.53
N SER A 113 -10.36 -13.15 5.42
CA SER A 113 -11.26 -13.59 4.35
C SER A 113 -11.93 -14.95 4.63
N LEU A 114 -11.39 -15.70 5.59
CA LEU A 114 -11.92 -16.95 6.10
C LEU A 114 -12.29 -16.74 7.56
N ALA A 115 -13.41 -17.30 8.05
CA ALA A 115 -13.75 -17.27 9.48
C ALA A 115 -12.55 -17.74 10.31
N GLY A 116 -12.05 -16.86 11.18
CA GLY A 116 -10.72 -17.00 11.80
C GLY A 116 -10.77 -17.00 13.32
N ASP A 117 -10.05 -17.98 13.85
CA ASP A 117 -9.61 -18.24 15.23
C ASP A 117 -10.69 -18.40 16.32
N PRO A 118 -10.75 -19.53 17.07
CA PRO A 118 -11.70 -19.74 18.18
C PRO A 118 -11.63 -18.70 19.30
N ASP A 119 -10.57 -17.89 19.37
CA ASP A 119 -10.42 -16.78 20.31
C ASP A 119 -11.09 -15.47 19.84
N CYS A 120 -11.52 -15.41 18.56
CA CYS A 120 -12.33 -14.33 18.02
C CYS A 120 -13.81 -14.61 18.26
N ARG A 121 -14.53 -13.63 18.79
CA ARG A 121 -15.96 -13.75 19.04
C ARG A 121 -16.73 -13.48 17.75
N ASP A 122 -17.69 -14.35 17.47
CA ASP A 122 -18.78 -14.07 16.53
C ASP A 122 -19.52 -12.79 16.95
#